data_AF-A0A2E6N989-F1
#
_entry.id   AF-A0A2E6N989-F1
#
_cell.length_a   1.000
_cell.length_b   1.000
_cell.length_c   1.000
_cell.angle_alpha   90.00
_cell.angle_beta   90.00
_cell.angle_gamma   90.00
#
_symmetry.space_group_name_H-M   'P 1'
#
loop_
_entity.id
_entity.type
_entity.pdbx_description
1 polymer ?
#
loop_
_entity_poly.entity_id
_entity_poly.type
_entity_poly.pdbx_seq_one_letter_code
_entity_poly.pdbx_strand_id
1 'polypeptide(L)'
;MPKVTEEPTNKDANGNQRPGGVDLRTDVNKEKTRTTTEANLKYLDENVESRNRYSASNPHLGEPYSSLQTLAFQALRRYGDMHPGTVDGEVIMMFVEFANLVLEDLRAHPYYDNIEIDYYTHPTEHRNVPDQVMVAGLLYNYAVQQQSNKVEAYGPMYFRTMNRILYNRKFGNAKIQMSPHDRGSDNLCSNRAYDAGRT
;
A
#
# COMPACT_ATOMS: atom_id res chain seq x y z
N MET A 1 -42.51 -34.35 -10.19
CA MET A 1 -41.26 -33.62 -10.47
C MET A 1 -41.43 -32.19 -9.95
N PRO A 2 -40.54 -31.67 -9.09
CA PRO A 2 -40.71 -30.31 -8.55
C PRO A 2 -40.44 -29.27 -9.66
N LYS A 3 -41.27 -28.22 -9.71
CA LYS A 3 -41.17 -27.12 -10.70
C LYS A 3 -39.86 -26.36 -10.51
N VAL A 4 -39.13 -26.15 -11.60
CA VAL A 4 -37.97 -25.24 -11.66
C VAL A 4 -38.52 -23.81 -11.65
N THR A 5 -38.29 -23.08 -10.57
CA THR A 5 -38.59 -21.64 -10.46
C THR A 5 -37.50 -20.85 -11.18
N GLU A 6 -37.89 -20.01 -12.14
CA GLU A 6 -37.01 -19.27 -13.06
C GLU A 6 -36.35 -18.02 -12.45
N GLU A 7 -36.47 -17.80 -11.14
CA GLU A 7 -35.98 -16.60 -10.48
C GLU A 7 -34.53 -16.76 -9.96
N PRO A 8 -33.63 -15.78 -10.19
CA PRO A 8 -32.29 -15.83 -9.64
C PRO A 8 -32.35 -15.87 -8.11
N THR A 9 -31.86 -16.99 -7.55
CA THR A 9 -31.91 -17.28 -6.12
C THR A 9 -30.52 -17.05 -5.52
N ASN A 10 -30.42 -16.24 -4.47
CA ASN A 10 -29.17 -15.96 -3.77
C ASN A 10 -29.09 -16.77 -2.47
N LYS A 11 -27.86 -17.12 -2.06
CA LYS A 11 -27.60 -17.86 -0.81
C LYS A 11 -27.08 -16.90 0.25
N ASP A 12 -27.73 -16.85 1.39
CA ASP A 12 -27.28 -16.08 2.56
C ASP A 12 -26.04 -16.73 3.20
N ALA A 13 -25.33 -16.00 4.08
CA ALA A 13 -24.18 -16.50 4.85
C ALA A 13 -24.49 -17.76 5.70
N ASN A 14 -25.76 -17.99 6.01
CA ASN A 14 -26.26 -19.15 6.76
C ASN A 14 -26.74 -20.30 5.84
N GLY A 15 -26.53 -20.20 4.52
CA GLY A 15 -26.90 -21.24 3.55
C GLY A 15 -28.38 -21.25 3.10
N ASN A 16 -29.19 -20.31 3.58
CA ASN A 16 -30.59 -20.19 3.20
C ASN A 16 -30.74 -19.55 1.81
N GLN A 17 -31.64 -20.11 1.00
CA GLN A 17 -31.92 -19.62 -0.35
C GLN A 17 -33.04 -18.56 -0.29
N ARG A 18 -32.76 -17.35 -0.77
CA ARG A 18 -33.71 -16.25 -0.89
C ARG A 18 -33.92 -15.85 -2.36
N PRO A 19 -35.17 -15.67 -2.81
CA PRO A 19 -35.44 -15.15 -4.15
C PRO A 19 -35.10 -13.65 -4.24
N GLY A 20 -34.42 -13.23 -5.31
CA GLY A 20 -34.15 -11.81 -5.62
C GLY A 20 -32.69 -11.38 -5.46
N GLY A 21 -32.33 -10.25 -6.09
CA GLY A 21 -30.99 -9.66 -6.06
C GLY A 21 -30.65 -9.07 -4.68
N VAL A 22 -29.53 -9.49 -4.09
CA VAL A 22 -29.02 -8.92 -2.83
C VAL A 22 -28.04 -7.79 -3.15
N ASP A 23 -28.16 -6.66 -2.47
CA ASP A 23 -27.17 -5.58 -2.55
C ASP A 23 -25.88 -6.01 -1.84
N LEU A 24 -24.80 -6.16 -2.62
CA LEU A 24 -23.47 -6.60 -2.15
C LEU A 24 -22.86 -5.65 -1.11
N ARG A 25 -23.41 -4.44 -0.93
CA ARG A 25 -22.89 -3.44 0.01
C ARG A 25 -23.53 -3.49 1.40
N THR A 26 -24.59 -4.27 1.60
CA THR A 26 -25.34 -4.33 2.88
C THR A 26 -24.51 -4.82 4.07
N ASP A 27 -23.46 -5.61 3.82
CA ASP A 27 -22.57 -6.16 4.85
C ASP A 27 -21.31 -5.33 5.12
N VAL A 28 -21.09 -4.24 4.39
CA VAL A 28 -19.89 -3.41 4.50
C VAL A 28 -20.09 -2.37 5.61
N ASN A 29 -19.69 -2.72 6.83
CA ASN A 29 -19.65 -1.82 7.98
C ASN A 29 -18.22 -1.36 8.26
N LYS A 30 -18.03 -0.09 8.67
CA LYS A 30 -16.71 0.50 9.00
C LYS A 30 -15.85 -0.40 9.88
N GLU A 31 -16.46 -1.04 10.88
CA GLU A 31 -15.76 -1.96 11.80
C GLU A 31 -15.30 -3.24 11.09
N LYS A 32 -16.14 -3.84 10.24
CA LYS A 32 -15.78 -5.01 9.43
C LYS A 32 -14.67 -4.65 8.44
N THR A 33 -14.73 -3.48 7.79
CA THR A 33 -13.68 -2.99 6.90
C THR A 33 -12.37 -2.83 7.66
N ARG A 34 -12.37 -2.18 8.83
CA ARG A 34 -11.20 -2.07 9.71
C ARG A 34 -10.62 -3.43 10.10
N THR A 35 -11.46 -4.36 10.56
CA THR A 35 -11.00 -5.68 11.01
C THR A 35 -10.42 -6.50 9.85
N THR A 36 -10.99 -6.37 8.66
CA THR A 36 -10.48 -7.03 7.44
C THR A 36 -9.16 -6.40 6.98
N THR A 37 -9.05 -5.07 7.06
CA THR A 37 -7.80 -4.33 6.83
C THR A 37 -6.71 -4.74 7.83
N GLU A 38 -7.04 -4.84 9.12
CA GLU A 38 -6.15 -5.30 10.19
C GLU A 38 -5.72 -6.77 9.99
N ALA A 39 -6.61 -7.65 9.55
CA ALA A 39 -6.29 -9.04 9.22
C ALA A 39 -5.39 -9.16 7.98
N ASN A 40 -5.64 -8.39 6.93
CA ASN A 40 -4.78 -8.33 5.74
C ASN A 40 -3.39 -7.78 6.07
N LEU A 41 -3.32 -6.79 6.97
CA LEU A 41 -2.06 -6.30 7.52
C LEU A 41 -1.31 -7.42 8.26
N LYS A 42 -2.01 -8.23 9.08
CA LYS A 42 -1.40 -9.33 9.84
C LYS A 42 -0.67 -10.36 8.95
N TYR A 43 -1.22 -10.73 7.79
CA TYR A 43 -0.57 -11.69 6.88
C TYR A 43 0.67 -11.12 6.16
N LEU A 44 0.86 -9.80 6.17
CA LEU A 44 2.10 -9.15 5.72
C LEU A 44 3.14 -9.02 6.85
N ASP A 45 2.76 -9.25 8.11
CA ASP A 45 3.42 -8.69 9.31
C ASP A 45 4.03 -9.74 10.29
N GLU A 46 3.88 -11.05 10.05
CA GLU A 46 4.33 -12.08 11.01
C GLU A 46 5.87 -12.19 11.23
N ASN A 47 6.69 -11.39 10.54
CA ASN A 47 8.16 -11.39 10.69
C ASN A 47 8.77 -9.98 10.89
N VAL A 48 8.00 -9.03 11.41
CA VAL A 48 8.38 -7.60 11.45
C VAL A 48 9.20 -7.19 12.68
N GLU A 49 9.08 -7.88 13.81
CA GLU A 49 9.74 -7.48 15.08
C GLU A 49 11.29 -7.43 15.03
N SER A 50 11.94 -8.13 14.10
CA SER A 50 13.42 -8.22 14.04
C SER A 50 14.06 -7.50 12.85
N ARG A 51 13.27 -6.90 11.95
CA ARG A 51 13.81 -6.24 10.77
C ARG A 51 13.41 -4.77 10.78
N ASN A 52 14.38 -3.87 11.00
CA ASN A 52 14.29 -2.42 10.73
C ASN A 52 14.08 -2.16 9.21
N ARG A 53 13.03 -2.74 8.61
CA ARG A 53 12.61 -2.53 7.22
C ARG A 53 11.72 -1.29 7.10
N TYR A 54 11.09 -0.89 8.20
CA TYR A 54 10.32 0.34 8.35
C TYR A 54 11.11 1.28 9.28
N SER A 55 11.22 2.55 8.87
CA SER A 55 12.16 3.58 9.36
C SER A 55 13.67 3.30 9.20
N ALA A 56 14.19 3.50 7.99
CA ALA A 56 15.64 3.62 7.74
C ALA A 56 16.13 5.08 7.69
N SER A 57 15.23 6.05 7.92
CA SER A 57 15.54 7.48 7.80
C SER A 57 15.83 8.15 9.13
N ASN A 58 15.11 7.77 10.20
CA ASN A 58 15.25 8.35 11.53
C ASN A 58 15.33 7.23 12.59
N PRO A 59 16.50 6.57 12.75
CA PRO A 59 16.65 5.42 13.65
C PRO A 59 16.50 5.78 15.14
N HIS A 60 16.44 7.08 15.47
CA HIS A 60 16.25 7.58 16.83
C HIS A 60 14.77 7.66 17.25
N LEU A 61 13.83 7.49 16.32
CA LEU A 61 12.41 7.39 16.64
C LEU A 61 12.10 5.90 16.88
N GLY A 62 11.65 5.56 18.08
CA GLY A 62 11.36 4.17 18.48
C GLY A 62 10.10 3.57 17.83
N GLU A 63 9.53 4.24 16.83
CA GLU A 63 8.31 3.84 16.11
C GLU A 63 8.67 3.38 14.69
N PRO A 64 7.93 2.42 14.10
CA PRO A 64 8.20 1.89 12.76
C PRO A 64 8.03 2.92 11.63
N TYR A 65 7.30 4.01 11.87
CA TYR A 65 7.06 5.11 10.93
C TYR A 65 7.35 6.45 11.60
N SER A 66 7.91 7.40 10.85
CA SER A 66 8.20 8.73 11.39
C SER A 66 6.95 9.64 11.35
N SER A 67 6.83 10.58 12.31
CA SER A 67 5.77 11.59 12.30
C SER A 67 5.86 12.51 11.06
N LEU A 68 4.72 12.99 10.57
CA LEU A 68 4.68 13.83 9.37
C LEU A 68 5.55 15.08 9.50
N GLN A 69 5.59 15.70 10.67
CA GLN A 69 6.41 16.87 10.96
C GLN A 69 7.90 16.59 10.75
N THR A 70 8.41 15.44 11.24
CA THR A 70 9.83 15.08 11.05
C THR A 70 10.16 14.82 9.58
N LEU A 71 9.23 14.21 8.83
CA LEU A 71 9.36 13.97 7.40
C LEU A 71 9.32 15.28 6.60
N ALA A 72 8.46 16.22 6.98
CA ALA A 72 8.37 17.54 6.38
C ALA A 72 9.68 18.34 6.58
N PHE A 73 10.23 18.36 7.79
CA PHE A 73 11.52 19.00 8.03
C PHE A 73 12.67 18.35 7.25
N GLN A 74 12.64 17.03 7.08
CA GLN A 74 13.62 16.33 6.25
C GLN A 74 13.48 16.71 4.77
N ALA A 75 12.25 16.80 4.25
CA ALA A 75 11.98 17.24 2.88
C ALA A 75 12.47 18.66 2.64
N LEU A 76 12.18 19.59 3.54
CA LEU A 76 12.65 20.99 3.47
C LEU A 76 14.18 21.09 3.48
N ARG A 77 14.85 20.34 4.37
CA ARG A 77 16.31 20.30 4.42
C ARG A 77 16.93 19.76 3.12
N ARG A 78 16.30 18.77 2.49
CA ARG A 78 16.75 18.22 1.20
C ARG A 78 16.49 19.19 0.05
N TYR A 79 15.44 19.98 0.13
CA TYR A 79 15.11 20.99 -0.87
C TYR A 79 16.10 22.17 -0.85
N GLY A 80 16.61 22.52 0.34
CA GLY A 80 17.77 23.39 0.54
C GLY A 80 17.50 24.89 0.50
N ASP A 81 16.23 25.31 0.53
CA ASP A 81 15.83 26.71 0.42
C ASP A 81 15.41 27.34 1.76
N MET A 82 14.95 26.52 2.72
CA MET A 82 14.53 26.99 4.04
C MET A 82 15.30 26.27 5.15
N HIS A 83 15.72 27.04 6.17
CA HIS A 83 16.31 26.47 7.37
C HIS A 83 15.19 25.89 8.26
N PRO A 84 15.28 24.64 8.75
CA PRO A 84 14.22 24.00 9.54
C PRO A 84 13.80 24.79 10.79
N GLY A 85 14.71 25.58 11.36
CA GLY A 85 14.45 26.41 12.55
C GLY A 85 13.64 27.69 12.30
N THR A 86 13.40 28.08 11.05
CA THR A 86 12.63 29.30 10.70
C THR A 86 11.34 28.99 9.95
N VAL A 87 10.94 27.72 9.90
CA VAL A 87 9.73 27.29 9.19
C VAL A 87 8.52 27.61 10.05
N ASP A 88 7.60 28.40 9.49
CA ASP A 88 6.35 28.75 10.15
C ASP A 88 5.38 27.56 10.22
N GLY A 89 4.49 27.58 11.22
CA GLY A 89 3.46 26.56 11.42
C GLY A 89 2.50 26.45 10.24
N GLU A 90 2.24 27.55 9.52
CA GLU A 90 1.40 27.55 8.31
C GLU A 90 2.01 26.71 7.18
N VAL A 91 3.34 26.80 6.99
CA VAL A 91 4.05 25.97 6.00
C VAL A 91 3.96 24.49 6.35
N ILE A 92 4.04 24.15 7.64
CA ILE A 92 3.87 22.76 8.12
C ILE A 92 2.43 22.27 7.88
N MET A 93 1.42 23.14 8.02
CA MET A 93 0.04 22.80 7.70
C MET A 93 -0.18 22.55 6.21
N MET A 94 0.48 23.32 5.33
CA MET A 94 0.49 23.03 3.89
C MET A 94 1.07 21.62 3.59
N PHE A 95 2.06 21.16 4.35
CA PHE A 95 2.57 19.80 4.20
C PHE A 95 1.56 18.70 4.59
N VAL A 96 0.54 19.01 5.40
CA VAL A 96 -0.56 18.08 5.68
C VAL A 96 -1.40 17.84 4.42
N GLU A 97 -1.69 18.90 3.66
CA GLU A 97 -2.40 18.78 2.39
C GLU A 97 -1.60 17.97 1.37
N PHE A 98 -0.30 18.25 1.27
CA PHE A 98 0.60 17.48 0.38
C PHE A 98 0.72 16.02 0.80
N ALA A 99 0.70 15.73 2.10
CA ALA A 99 0.70 14.36 2.59
C ALA A 99 -0.57 13.62 2.18
N ASN A 100 -1.73 14.29 2.23
CA ASN A 100 -3.00 13.73 1.79
C ASN A 100 -3.04 13.50 0.27
N LEU A 101 -2.41 14.36 -0.54
CA LEU A 101 -2.25 14.10 -1.98
C LEU A 101 -1.38 12.85 -2.25
N VAL A 102 -0.27 12.68 -1.51
CA VAL A 102 0.57 11.48 -1.62
C VAL A 102 -0.20 10.21 -1.22
N LEU A 103 -1.09 10.30 -0.22
CA LEU A 103 -1.96 9.19 0.15
C LEU A 103 -2.91 8.79 -0.98
N GLU A 104 -3.47 9.77 -1.70
CA GLU A 104 -4.33 9.49 -2.87
C GLU A 104 -3.55 8.85 -4.02
N ASP A 105 -2.35 9.34 -4.33
CA ASP A 105 -1.47 8.72 -5.33
C ASP A 105 -1.15 7.26 -4.97
N LEU A 106 -0.89 7.01 -3.69
CA LEU A 106 -0.55 5.69 -3.18
C LEU A 106 -1.75 4.75 -3.23
N ARG A 107 -2.96 5.25 -2.92
CA ARG A 107 -4.23 4.50 -3.05
C ARG A 107 -4.57 4.16 -4.50
N ALA A 108 -4.29 5.05 -5.45
CA ALA A 108 -4.50 4.79 -6.87
C ALA A 108 -3.49 3.79 -7.46
N HIS A 109 -2.44 3.42 -6.72
CA HIS A 109 -1.33 2.65 -7.25
C HIS A 109 -1.65 1.15 -7.37
N PRO A 110 -1.41 0.50 -8.54
CA PRO A 110 -1.72 -0.93 -8.75
C PRO A 110 -0.95 -1.91 -7.84
N TYR A 111 0.18 -1.50 -7.27
CA TYR A 111 0.97 -2.33 -6.36
C TYR A 111 0.60 -2.12 -4.89
N TYR A 112 -0.37 -1.25 -4.62
CA TYR A 112 -0.90 -1.04 -3.28
C TYR A 112 -2.12 -1.93 -3.08
N ASP A 113 -2.18 -2.61 -1.93
CA ASP A 113 -3.23 -3.59 -1.64
C ASP A 113 -4.52 -2.92 -1.10
N ASN A 114 -4.73 -1.64 -1.42
CA ASN A 114 -5.92 -0.85 -1.10
C ASN A 114 -6.35 -0.92 0.37
N ILE A 115 -5.36 -0.99 1.26
CA ILE A 115 -5.56 -0.89 2.71
C ILE A 115 -6.07 0.53 2.99
N GLU A 116 -7.17 0.64 3.74
CA GLU A 116 -7.75 1.94 4.09
C GLU A 116 -6.84 2.65 5.12
N ILE A 117 -6.07 3.65 4.66
CA ILE A 117 -5.27 4.55 5.51
C ILE A 117 -6.06 5.85 5.72
N ASP A 118 -6.31 6.29 6.96
CA ASP A 118 -6.96 7.60 7.15
C ASP A 118 -6.05 8.77 6.74
N TYR A 119 -6.66 9.88 6.34
CA TYR A 119 -5.96 11.12 6.05
C TYR A 119 -5.27 11.71 7.28
N TYR A 120 -4.19 12.46 7.05
CA TYR A 120 -3.56 13.27 8.06
C TYR A 120 -4.46 14.44 8.43
N THR A 121 -4.70 14.63 9.73
CA THR A 121 -5.40 15.82 10.26
C THR A 121 -4.46 16.77 10.98
N HIS A 122 -3.40 16.22 11.58
CA HIS A 122 -2.37 16.97 12.29
C HIS A 122 -0.96 16.56 11.86
N PRO A 123 0.02 17.50 11.91
CA PRO A 123 1.39 17.23 11.49
C PRO A 123 2.17 16.31 12.43
N THR A 124 1.70 16.10 13.66
CA THR A 124 2.33 15.20 14.63
C THR A 124 1.92 13.74 14.46
N GLU A 125 0.92 13.45 13.61
CA GLU A 125 0.44 12.09 13.37
C GLU A 125 1.44 11.24 12.59
N HIS A 126 1.34 9.92 12.78
CA HIS A 126 2.04 8.90 12.01
C HIS A 126 1.03 8.07 11.20
N ARG A 127 1.45 7.56 10.04
CA ARG A 127 0.65 6.62 9.23
C ARG A 127 1.55 5.51 8.70
N ASN A 128 0.92 4.39 8.31
CA ASN A 128 1.60 3.19 7.81
C ASN A 128 2.11 3.35 6.36
N VAL A 129 2.77 4.48 6.08
CA VAL A 129 3.34 4.80 4.77
C VAL A 129 4.86 4.77 4.88
N PRO A 130 5.58 4.15 3.93
CA PRO A 130 7.03 4.18 3.93
C PRO A 130 7.56 5.63 3.87
N ASP A 131 8.37 6.02 4.86
CA ASP A 131 8.99 7.34 5.01
C ASP A 131 9.64 7.85 3.72
N GLN A 132 10.35 6.98 2.98
CA GLN A 132 11.03 7.37 1.74
C GLN A 132 10.05 7.79 0.63
N VAL A 133 8.87 7.17 0.56
CA VAL A 133 7.82 7.56 -0.39
C VAL A 133 7.22 8.89 0.04
N MET A 134 6.92 9.05 1.33
CA MET A 134 6.41 10.32 1.87
C MET A 134 7.38 11.47 1.64
N VAL A 135 8.66 11.32 2.00
CA VAL A 135 9.65 12.40 1.83
C VAL A 135 9.82 12.77 0.36
N ALA A 136 9.86 11.79 -0.54
CA ALA A 136 9.97 12.06 -1.98
C ALA A 136 8.71 12.75 -2.53
N GLY A 137 7.52 12.33 -2.11
CA GLY A 137 6.24 12.91 -2.53
C GLY A 137 6.02 14.31 -1.98
N LEU A 138 6.28 14.53 -0.69
CA LEU A 138 6.24 15.86 -0.06
C LEU A 138 7.17 16.84 -0.76
N LEU A 139 8.37 16.37 -1.09
CA LEU A 139 9.37 17.18 -1.78
C LEU A 139 8.96 17.50 -3.23
N TYR A 140 8.36 16.54 -3.94
CA TYR A 140 7.80 16.76 -5.27
C TYR A 140 6.65 17.77 -5.26
N ASN A 141 5.65 17.58 -4.40
CA ASN A 141 4.50 18.48 -4.28
C ASN A 141 4.92 19.90 -3.85
N TYR A 142 5.92 19.99 -2.96
CA TYR A 142 6.52 21.27 -2.60
C TYR A 142 7.21 21.96 -3.78
N ALA A 143 7.99 21.22 -4.57
CA ALA A 143 8.63 21.77 -5.77
C ALA A 143 7.60 22.24 -6.81
N VAL A 144 6.48 21.52 -6.95
CA VAL A 144 5.35 21.87 -7.83
C VAL A 144 4.68 23.16 -7.36
N GLN A 145 4.38 23.28 -6.07
CA GLN A 145 3.77 24.48 -5.49
C GLN A 145 4.65 25.72 -5.70
N GLN A 146 5.97 25.55 -5.58
CA GLN A 146 6.93 26.62 -5.83
C GLN A 146 7.21 26.90 -7.31
N GLN A 147 6.59 26.15 -8.24
CA GLN A 147 6.88 26.21 -9.68
C GLN A 147 8.39 26.13 -10.00
N SER A 148 9.08 25.29 -9.23
CA SER A 148 10.54 25.19 -9.29
C SER A 148 10.99 24.33 -10.47
N ASN A 149 12.09 24.71 -11.12
CA ASN A 149 12.73 23.87 -12.14
C ASN A 149 13.18 22.49 -11.59
N LYS A 150 13.28 22.37 -10.25
CA LYS A 150 13.61 21.10 -9.59
C LYS A 150 12.50 20.04 -9.71
N VAL A 151 11.28 20.41 -10.12
CA VAL A 151 10.17 19.47 -10.36
C VAL A 151 10.55 18.39 -11.37
N GLU A 152 11.29 18.75 -12.42
CA GLU A 152 11.73 17.82 -13.47
C GLU A 152 12.66 16.73 -12.92
N ALA A 153 13.46 17.05 -11.90
CA ALA A 153 14.33 16.09 -11.24
C ALA A 153 13.57 15.23 -10.20
N TYR A 154 12.68 15.85 -9.42
CA TYR A 154 12.03 15.18 -8.29
C TYR A 154 10.82 14.32 -8.66
N GLY A 155 10.09 14.67 -9.73
CA GLY A 155 8.98 13.86 -10.25
C GLY A 155 9.37 12.41 -10.56
N PRO A 156 10.33 12.15 -11.48
CA PRO A 156 10.73 10.78 -11.79
C PRO A 156 11.34 10.06 -10.59
N MET A 157 12.00 10.76 -9.68
CA MET A 157 12.56 10.17 -8.45
C MET A 157 11.45 9.69 -7.50
N TYR A 158 10.38 10.46 -7.34
CA TYR A 158 9.21 10.07 -6.53
C TYR A 158 8.56 8.80 -7.10
N PHE A 159 8.15 8.81 -8.37
CA PHE A 159 7.49 7.66 -8.98
C PHE A 159 8.39 6.42 -9.03
N ARG A 160 9.68 6.57 -9.32
CA ARG A 160 10.64 5.44 -9.28
C ARG A 160 10.76 4.85 -7.88
N THR A 161 10.84 5.70 -6.85
CA THR A 161 10.98 5.27 -5.47
C THR A 161 9.71 4.57 -4.98
N MET A 162 8.54 5.13 -5.28
CA MET A 162 7.25 4.54 -4.96
C MET A 162 7.08 3.17 -5.62
N ASN A 163 7.30 3.09 -6.94
CA ASN A 163 7.24 1.82 -7.68
C ASN A 163 8.16 0.77 -7.10
N ARG A 164 9.43 1.12 -6.86
CA ARG A 164 10.42 0.18 -6.31
C ARG A 164 10.01 -0.35 -4.94
N ILE A 165 9.55 0.52 -4.05
CA ILE A 165 9.20 0.12 -2.68
C ILE A 165 7.94 -0.74 -2.67
N LEU A 166 6.89 -0.33 -3.39
CA LEU A 166 5.63 -1.08 -3.44
C LEU A 166 5.81 -2.43 -4.15
N TYR A 167 6.55 -2.47 -5.25
CA TYR A 167 6.88 -3.73 -5.93
C TYR A 167 7.61 -4.69 -5.00
N ASN A 168 8.64 -4.21 -4.29
CA ASN A 168 9.38 -5.02 -3.34
C ASN A 168 8.54 -5.47 -2.14
N ARG A 169 7.51 -4.72 -1.74
CA ARG A 169 6.58 -5.15 -0.69
C ARG A 169 5.65 -6.26 -1.17
N LYS A 170 5.10 -6.11 -2.37
CA LYS A 170 4.10 -7.04 -2.92
C LYS A 170 4.71 -8.35 -3.39
N PHE A 171 5.82 -8.29 -4.11
CA PHE A 171 6.45 -9.48 -4.72
C PHE A 171 7.70 -9.94 -3.97
N GLY A 172 8.28 -9.08 -3.13
CA GLY A 172 9.52 -9.40 -2.42
C GLY A 172 10.72 -9.59 -3.34
N ASN A 173 11.81 -10.08 -2.74
CA ASN A 173 12.90 -10.69 -3.49
C ASN A 173 12.54 -12.16 -3.69
N ALA A 174 11.56 -12.44 -4.54
CA ALA A 174 11.25 -13.81 -4.93
C ALA A 174 12.52 -14.44 -5.53
N LYS A 175 12.83 -15.67 -5.13
CA LYS A 175 13.89 -16.44 -5.79
C LYS A 175 13.55 -16.51 -7.28
N ILE A 176 14.52 -16.23 -8.15
CA ILE A 176 14.33 -16.36 -9.59
C ILE A 176 13.97 -17.82 -9.86
N GLN A 177 12.71 -18.07 -10.17
CA GLN A 177 12.22 -19.40 -10.55
C GLN A 177 12.05 -19.39 -12.07
N MET A 178 12.85 -20.20 -12.74
CA MET A 178 12.74 -20.39 -14.18
C MET A 178 11.78 -21.56 -14.41
N SER A 179 10.57 -21.27 -14.90
CA SER A 179 9.72 -22.29 -15.49
C SER A 179 9.96 -22.30 -17.00
N PRO A 180 10.13 -23.47 -17.64
CA PRO A 180 10.01 -23.57 -19.08
C PRO A 180 8.69 -22.94 -19.54
N HIS A 181 8.74 -22.13 -20.60
CA HIS A 181 7.57 -21.45 -21.17
C HIS A 181 6.53 -22.43 -21.73
N ASP A 182 6.96 -23.67 -21.99
CA ASP A 182 6.17 -24.78 -22.54
C ASP A 182 5.70 -25.78 -21.47
N ARG A 183 5.47 -25.31 -20.22
CA ARG A 183 4.65 -26.07 -19.28
C ARG A 183 3.19 -25.70 -19.55
N GLY A 184 2.54 -26.50 -20.40
CA GLY A 184 1.09 -26.47 -20.56
C GLY A 184 0.38 -26.50 -19.20
N SER A 185 -0.83 -25.95 -19.15
CA SER A 185 -1.69 -25.73 -17.97
C SER A 185 -2.07 -26.99 -17.15
N ASP A 186 -1.45 -28.13 -17.39
CA ASP A 186 -1.85 -29.46 -16.89
C ASP A 186 -0.97 -30.00 -15.75
N ASN A 187 -0.36 -29.14 -14.93
CA ASN A 187 0.51 -29.61 -13.84
C ASN A 187 0.23 -28.97 -12.47
N LEU A 188 -1.04 -28.70 -12.17
CA LEU A 188 -1.52 -28.77 -10.79
C LEU A 188 -1.69 -30.25 -10.44
N CYS A 189 -0.67 -30.83 -9.78
CA CYS A 189 -0.75 -32.09 -9.04
C CYS A 189 -0.95 -33.37 -9.88
N SER A 190 0.10 -33.84 -10.56
CA SER A 190 0.27 -35.30 -10.68
C SER A 190 1.61 -35.72 -10.08
N ASN A 191 1.56 -36.13 -8.81
CA ASN A 191 2.59 -36.98 -8.20
C ASN A 191 2.51 -38.38 -8.84
N ARG A 192 2.69 -38.47 -10.16
CA ARG A 192 2.90 -39.76 -10.80
C ARG A 192 4.40 -40.02 -10.79
N ALA A 193 4.80 -40.94 -9.93
CA ALA A 193 6.13 -41.52 -9.98
C ALA A 193 6.37 -42.03 -11.40
N TYR A 194 7.54 -41.70 -11.93
CA TYR A 194 7.99 -42.12 -13.24
C TYR A 194 8.06 -43.65 -13.25
N ASP A 195 7.09 -44.33 -13.88
CA ASP A 195 7.14 -45.78 -14.09
C ASP A 195 8.08 -46.07 -15.26
N ALA A 196 9.37 -46.29 -14.95
CA ALA A 196 10.42 -46.66 -15.89
C ALA A 196 10.39 -48.17 -16.21
N GLY A 197 9.20 -48.74 -16.41
CA GLY A 197 9.02 -50.16 -16.69
C GLY A 197 8.21 -50.40 -17.95
N ARG A 198 8.88 -50.50 -19.11
CA ARG A 198 8.36 -51.36 -20.18
C ARG A 198 9.47 -51.97 -21.04
N THR A 199 9.63 -53.27 -20.80
CA THR A 199 10.10 -54.30 -21.71
C THR A 199 9.43 -54.23 -23.08
#